data_AF-A0AAU3FX50-F1
#
_entry.id   AF-A0AAU3FX50-F1
#
_cell.length_a   1.000
_cell.length_b   1.000
_cell.length_c   1.000
_cell.angle_alpha   90.00
_cell.angle_beta   90.00
_cell.angle_gamma   90.00
#
_symmetry.space_group_name_H-M   'P 1'
#
loop_
_entity.id
_entity.type
_entity.pdbx_description
1 polymer ?
#
loop_
_entity_poly.entity_id
_entity_poly.type
_entity_poly.pdbx_seq_one_letter_code
_entity_poly.pdbx_strand_id
1 'polypeptide(L)'
;MSWDPTGAARLNLTFDPEDLTGPQRDGDACVVCHKKWPRPRVRVGRLPDDAPVMACEECAEALLPAPPAPRRKPSARRATLP
;
A
#
# COMPACT_ATOMS: atom_id res chain seq x y z
N MET A 1 23.46 12.24 -2.73
CA MET A 1 22.23 11.69 -3.33
C MET A 1 21.07 12.29 -2.54
N SER A 2 20.25 13.14 -3.15
CA SER A 2 19.15 13.84 -2.46
C SER A 2 17.84 13.10 -2.72
N TRP A 3 17.13 12.76 -1.65
CA TRP A 3 15.75 12.27 -1.70
C TRP A 3 14.85 13.37 -1.14
N ASP A 4 13.86 13.81 -1.92
CA ASP A 4 12.86 14.82 -1.59
C ASP A 4 11.54 14.14 -1.15
N PRO A 5 10.93 14.49 0.01
CA PRO A 5 9.86 13.68 0.60
C PRO A 5 8.44 14.19 0.33
N THR A 6 8.19 15.09 -0.64
CA THR A 6 6.87 15.74 -0.75
C THR A 6 6.33 15.78 -2.18
N GLY A 7 5.45 14.83 -2.48
CA GLY A 7 4.61 14.86 -3.68
C GLY A 7 4.06 13.49 -4.03
N ALA A 8 2.97 13.06 -3.39
CA ALA A 8 2.25 11.83 -3.77
C ALA A 8 3.07 10.53 -3.74
N ALA A 9 3.98 10.39 -2.78
CA ALA A 9 4.48 9.08 -2.41
C ALA A 9 3.28 8.28 -1.89
N ARG A 10 2.73 7.40 -2.74
CA ARG A 10 2.18 6.13 -2.23
C ARG A 10 3.19 5.67 -1.19
N LEU A 11 2.76 5.43 0.03
CA LEU A 11 3.64 4.94 1.09
C LEU A 11 4.18 3.59 0.62
N ASN A 12 5.29 3.63 -0.12
CA ASN A 12 6.00 2.46 -0.59
C ASN A 12 6.78 1.99 0.62
N LEU A 13 6.10 1.25 1.49
CA LEU A 13 6.71 0.49 2.56
C LEU A 13 7.79 -0.39 1.91
N THR A 14 9.03 -0.07 2.26
CA THR A 14 10.20 -0.83 1.83
C THR A 14 10.43 -1.90 2.88
N PHE A 15 10.43 -3.15 2.45
CA PHE A 15 10.68 -4.29 3.33
C PHE A 15 12.11 -4.75 3.14
N ASP A 16 12.76 -5.12 4.24
CA ASP A 16 14.08 -5.73 4.18
C ASP A 16 13.95 -7.18 3.70
N PRO A 17 14.63 -7.58 2.62
CA PRO A 17 14.53 -8.93 2.12
C PRO A 17 15.16 -9.95 3.08
N GLU A 18 16.21 -9.61 3.86
CA GLU A 18 16.94 -10.55 4.71
C GLU A 18 16.04 -11.15 5.80
N ASP A 19 15.07 -10.39 6.30
CA ASP A 19 14.07 -10.84 7.28
C ASP A 19 12.92 -11.68 6.67
N LEU A 20 12.86 -11.81 5.34
CA LEU A 20 11.80 -12.53 4.64
C LEU A 20 12.20 -13.95 4.24
N THR A 21 11.29 -14.89 4.48
CA THR A 21 11.38 -16.25 3.94
C THR A 21 11.11 -16.25 2.43
N GLY A 22 11.67 -17.22 1.70
CA GLY A 22 11.45 -17.36 0.24
C GLY A 22 9.98 -17.18 -0.18
N PRO A 23 9.02 -17.91 0.41
CA PRO A 23 7.60 -17.76 0.08
C PRO A 23 7.03 -16.34 0.27
N GLN A 24 7.60 -15.52 1.16
CA GLN A 24 7.18 -14.13 1.35
C GLN A 24 7.78 -13.21 0.28
N ARG A 25 9.04 -13.45 -0.11
CA ARG A 25 9.71 -12.72 -1.20
C ARG A 25 9.03 -12.99 -2.54
N ASP A 26 8.59 -14.23 -2.77
CA ASP A 26 7.82 -14.63 -3.96
C ASP A 26 6.36 -14.15 -3.96
N GLY A 27 5.87 -13.61 -2.82
CA GLY A 27 4.47 -13.17 -2.69
C GLY A 27 3.46 -14.32 -2.55
N ASP A 28 3.92 -15.51 -2.19
CA ASP A 28 3.11 -16.70 -1.91
C ASP A 28 2.68 -16.83 -0.44
N ALA A 29 3.28 -16.02 0.44
CA ALA A 29 2.93 -15.92 1.86
C ALA A 29 2.78 -14.46 2.31
N CYS A 30 2.02 -14.26 3.38
CA CYS A 30 1.92 -12.97 4.05
C CYS A 30 3.29 -12.50 4.55
N VAL A 31 3.67 -11.26 4.23
CA VAL A 31 4.87 -10.62 4.79
C VAL A 31 4.83 -10.49 6.32
N VAL A 32 3.65 -10.44 6.94
CA VAL A 32 3.49 -10.26 8.39
C VAL A 32 3.34 -11.59 9.13
N CYS A 33 2.39 -12.43 8.70
CA CYS A 33 2.00 -13.64 9.44
C CYS A 33 2.44 -14.96 8.80
N HIS A 34 3.19 -14.90 7.69
CA HIS A 34 3.76 -16.07 6.99
C HIS A 34 2.71 -17.07 6.45
N LYS A 35 1.41 -16.76 6.56
CA LYS A 35 0.32 -17.60 6.05
C LYS A 35 0.44 -17.73 4.53
N LYS A 36 0.53 -18.98 4.04
CA LYS A 36 0.52 -19.32 2.61
C LYS A 36 -0.90 -19.30 2.05
N TRP A 37 -1.06 -18.80 0.82
CA TRP A 37 -2.37 -18.44 0.26
C TRP A 37 -2.94 -19.45 -0.75
N PRO A 38 -4.28 -19.63 -0.74
CA PRO A 38 -5.08 -19.80 -1.96
C PRO A 38 -6.08 -18.63 -2.20
N ARG A 39 -6.02 -17.57 -1.39
CA ARG A 39 -7.01 -16.46 -1.29
C ARG A 39 -6.44 -15.13 -1.82
N PRO A 40 -7.26 -14.09 -2.10
CA PRO A 40 -6.81 -12.82 -2.67
C PRO A 40 -5.69 -12.16 -1.86
N ARG A 41 -4.70 -11.62 -2.57
CA ARG A 41 -3.47 -11.04 -2.03
C ARG A 41 -3.50 -9.52 -2.19
N VAL A 42 -3.19 -8.77 -1.13
CA VAL A 42 -3.14 -7.29 -1.17
C VAL A 42 -1.69 -6.83 -1.23
N ARG A 43 -1.38 -5.94 -2.19
CA ARG A 43 -0.05 -5.35 -2.30
C ARG A 43 0.10 -4.23 -1.26
N VAL A 44 1.05 -4.41 -0.34
CA VAL A 44 1.31 -3.46 0.75
C VAL A 44 2.57 -2.63 0.53
N GLY A 45 3.49 -3.11 -0.33
CA GLY A 45 4.75 -2.42 -0.56
C GLY A 45 5.56 -3.03 -1.69
N ARG A 46 6.88 -2.82 -1.62
CA ARG A 46 7.85 -3.24 -2.62
C ARG A 46 9.21 -3.49 -1.97
N LEU A 47 9.91 -4.51 -2.46
CA LEU A 47 11.29 -4.81 -2.08
C LEU A 47 12.29 -3.90 -2.82
N PRO A 48 13.54 -3.76 -2.33
CA PRO A 48 14.58 -2.97 -3.01
C PRO A 48 14.88 -3.45 -4.44
N ASP A 49 14.62 -4.72 -4.73
CA ASP A 49 14.68 -5.35 -6.06
C ASP A 49 13.41 -5.15 -6.92
N ASP A 50 12.51 -4.24 -6.51
CA ASP A 50 11.27 -3.89 -7.21
C ASP A 50 10.14 -4.94 -7.12
N ALA A 51 10.39 -6.09 -6.49
CA ALA A 51 9.38 -7.13 -6.30
C ALA A 51 8.21 -6.67 -5.40
N PRO A 52 6.96 -7.05 -5.71
CA PRO A 52 5.80 -6.66 -4.92
C PRO A 52 5.72 -7.43 -3.59
N VAL A 53 5.49 -6.71 -2.50
CA VAL A 53 5.26 -7.33 -1.18
C VAL A 53 3.76 -7.50 -0.94
N MET A 54 3.36 -8.71 -0.56
CA MET A 54 1.97 -9.11 -0.40
C MET A 54 1.62 -9.39 1.07
N ALA A 55 0.42 -9.00 1.49
CA ALA A 55 -0.15 -9.33 2.80
C ALA A 55 -1.57 -9.90 2.67
N CYS A 56 -2.07 -10.55 3.73
CA CYS A 56 -3.51 -10.85 3.84
C CYS A 56 -4.29 -9.55 3.86
N GLU A 57 -5.58 -9.64 3.55
CA GLU A 57 -6.55 -8.58 3.84
C GLU A 57 -6.44 -8.04 5.28
N GLU A 58 -6.45 -8.92 6.29
CA GLU A 58 -6.34 -8.52 7.70
C GLU A 58 -5.04 -7.77 8.03
N CYS A 59 -3.88 -8.27 7.59
CA CYS A 59 -2.61 -7.58 7.83
C CYS A 59 -2.44 -6.35 6.92
N ALA A 60 -3.05 -6.34 5.74
CA ALA A 60 -3.02 -5.20 4.84
C ALA A 60 -3.83 -4.02 5.41
N GLU A 61 -4.94 -4.27 6.08
CA GLU A 61 -5.71 -3.23 6.77
C GLU A 61 -4.93 -2.58 7.91
N ALA A 62 -4.09 -3.36 8.61
CA ALA A 62 -3.19 -2.83 9.63
C ALA A 62 -2.01 -2.04 9.05
N LEU A 63 -1.55 -2.37 7.84
CA LEU A 63 -0.37 -1.77 7.19
C LEU A 63 -0.69 -0.56 6.32
N LEU A 64 -1.81 -0.60 5.60
CA LEU A 64 -2.20 0.45 4.66
C LEU A 64 -3.08 1.46 5.39
N PRO A 65 -2.68 2.75 5.45
CA PRO A 65 -3.58 3.76 5.96
C PRO A 65 -4.81 3.82 5.06
N ALA A 66 -5.98 3.99 5.69
CA ALA A 66 -7.24 4.12 4.98
C ALA A 66 -7.08 5.17 3.86
N PRO A 67 -7.52 4.88 2.62
CA PRO A 67 -7.37 5.81 1.53
C PRO A 67 -8.03 7.15 1.94
N PRO A 68 -7.37 8.29 1.68
CA PRO A 68 -7.94 9.57 2.03
C PRO A 68 -9.30 9.70 1.37
N ALA A 69 -10.32 10.05 2.16
CA ALA A 69 -11.68 10.18 1.68
C ALA A 69 -11.71 11.06 0.41
N PRO A 70 -12.50 10.67 -0.61
CA PRO A 70 -12.55 11.44 -1.85
C PRO A 70 -12.94 12.88 -1.53
N ARG A 71 -12.08 13.83 -1.90
CA ARG A 71 -12.35 15.27 -1.74
C ARG A 71 -13.63 15.60 -2.52
N ARG A 72 -14.76 15.75 -1.82
CA ARG A 72 -15.99 16.29 -2.41
C ARG A 72 -15.69 17.71 -2.90
N LYS A 73 -15.71 17.92 -4.21
CA LYS A 73 -15.61 19.27 -4.78
C LYS A 73 -16.87 20.04 -4.34
N PRO A 74 -16.76 21.25 -3.76
CA PRO A 74 -17.95 22.05 -3.46
C PRO A 74 -18.63 22.38 -4.80
N SER A 75 -19.86 21.91 -4.97
CA SER A 75 -20.68 22.26 -6.12
C SER A 75 -20.91 23.77 -6.07
N ALA A 76 -20.33 24.52 -7.02
CA ALA A 76 -20.59 25.94 -7.16
C ALA A 76 -22.10 26.14 -7.38
N ARG A 77 -22.83 26.55 -6.33
CA ARG A 77 -24.15 27.14 -6.50
C ARG A 77 -23.92 28.46 -7.21
N ARG A 78 -24.12 28.49 -8.53
CA ARG A 78 -24.32 29.74 -9.26
C ARG A 78 -25.56 30.39 -8.68
N ALA A 79 -25.36 31.39 -7.84
CA ALA A 79 -26.40 32.32 -7.44
C ALA A 79 -26.86 33.06 -8.71
N THR A 80 -28.11 32.83 -9.09
CA THR A 80 -28.87 33.74 -9.94
C THR A 80 -28.99 35.07 -9.20
N LEU A 81 -28.46 36.16 -9.75
CA LEU A 81 -28.79 37.52 -9.31
C LEU A 81 -29.87 38.11 -10.23
N PRO A 82 -30.75 39.00 -9.71
CA PRO A 82 -31.90 39.57 -10.41
C PRO A 82 -31.52 40.62 -11.48
#